data_AF-A0A3M7M1G7-F1
#
_entry.id   AF-A0A3M7M1G7-F1
#
_cell.length_a   1.000
_cell.length_b   1.000
_cell.length_c   1.000
_cell.angle_alpha   90.00
_cell.angle_beta   90.00
_cell.angle_gamma   90.00
#
_symmetry.space_group_name_H-M   'P 1'
#
loop_
_entity.id
_entity.type
_entity.pdbx_description
1 polymer ?
#
loop_
_entity_poly.entity_id
_entity_poly.type
_entity_poly.pdbx_seq_one_letter_code
_entity_poly.pdbx_strand_id
1 'polypeptide(L)'
;MSLAPAPTRLRQIALVAKDLEDTKQLLTHVLGVGVIFEDEAVEQWGLKNFLVPLGGDMIEVVSPIRDGTTAGRLLEKRGEGGYMIIMQTEDAKKRRKYIEQKKLAKVIFEHEFDESVCIQYHPKGIKGGIMPELDSHAPGPNNPTPLQTRFSPWHACGTQVDSYMPRMKQAGHLNLEGCLLRLQPGDVGHEAASRQWEEIFGVGRSRNLLAFTNARLGFIRGAQGLPEGLVSVTIGVRGKGNLDAILARARNAGVCGNGWVDMCGVKWYFTLTGHDEAREKL
;
A
#
# COMPACT_ATOMS: atom_id res chain seq x y z
N MET A 1 26.97 -9.13 -11.53
CA MET A 1 26.79 -9.09 -10.07
C MET A 1 25.38 -8.65 -9.74
N SER A 2 24.75 -9.26 -8.74
CA SER A 2 23.43 -8.89 -8.22
C SER A 2 23.55 -7.68 -7.28
N LEU A 3 22.56 -6.79 -7.28
CA LEU A 3 22.52 -5.66 -6.34
C LEU A 3 21.85 -6.14 -5.04
N ALA A 4 22.58 -6.08 -3.93
CA ALA A 4 22.12 -6.56 -2.63
C ALA A 4 20.78 -5.91 -2.19
N PRO A 5 19.96 -6.60 -1.39
CA PRO A 5 18.77 -5.99 -0.79
C PRO A 5 19.11 -4.74 0.03
N ALA A 6 18.15 -3.84 0.13
CA ALA A 6 18.25 -2.61 0.93
C ALA A 6 16.97 -2.45 1.79
N PRO A 7 17.05 -1.73 2.91
CA PRO A 7 15.85 -1.37 3.66
C PRO A 7 14.81 -0.76 2.73
N THR A 8 13.57 -1.25 2.84
CA THR A 8 12.44 -0.80 2.01
C THR A 8 11.21 -0.69 2.89
N ARG A 9 10.45 0.38 2.77
CA ARG A 9 9.19 0.64 3.48
C ARG A 9 8.02 0.37 2.53
N LEU A 10 6.96 -0.28 3.01
CA LEU A 10 5.69 -0.35 2.29
C LEU A 10 4.89 0.90 2.64
N ARG A 11 4.97 1.93 1.78
CA ARG A 11 4.45 3.27 2.07
C ARG A 11 2.95 3.35 1.82
N GLN A 12 2.47 2.70 0.77
CA GLN A 12 1.09 2.82 0.32
C GLN A 12 0.64 1.56 -0.42
N ILE A 13 -0.63 1.22 -0.23
CA ILE A 13 -1.33 0.23 -1.05
C ILE A 13 -2.46 0.98 -1.76
N ALA A 14 -2.45 0.94 -3.09
CA ALA A 14 -3.52 1.52 -3.89
C ALA A 14 -4.57 0.46 -4.20
N LEU A 15 -5.83 0.83 -4.08
CA LEU A 15 -7.00 0.04 -4.43
C LEU A 15 -7.72 0.67 -5.61
N VAL A 16 -8.46 -0.12 -6.38
CA VAL A 16 -9.37 0.36 -7.42
C VAL A 16 -10.81 0.06 -7.02
N ALA A 17 -11.65 1.09 -7.08
CA ALA A 17 -13.08 1.01 -6.81
C ALA A 17 -13.89 1.42 -8.05
N LYS A 18 -15.13 0.95 -8.13
CA LYS A 18 -16.10 1.40 -9.13
C LYS A 18 -16.74 2.73 -8.70
N ASP A 19 -17.13 2.81 -7.43
CA ASP A 19 -17.65 4.03 -6.83
C ASP A 19 -16.67 4.57 -5.78
N LEU A 20 -16.00 5.65 -6.15
CA LEU A 20 -15.02 6.29 -5.26
C LEU A 20 -15.68 6.88 -4.00
N GLU A 21 -16.88 7.46 -4.12
CA GLU A 21 -17.47 8.22 -3.01
C GLU A 21 -18.05 7.27 -1.96
N ASP A 22 -18.73 6.20 -2.39
CA ASP A 22 -19.18 5.14 -1.47
C ASP A 22 -17.98 4.48 -0.77
N THR A 23 -16.90 4.23 -1.52
CA THR A 23 -15.68 3.64 -0.96
C THR A 23 -14.99 4.60 0.02
N LYS A 24 -14.98 5.90 -0.27
CA LYS A 24 -14.47 6.95 0.63
C LYS A 24 -15.25 6.99 1.93
N GLN A 25 -16.57 7.01 1.86
CA GLN A 25 -17.44 7.03 3.03
C GLN A 25 -17.25 5.76 3.87
N LEU A 26 -17.19 4.59 3.24
CA LEU A 26 -16.96 3.32 3.92
C LEU A 26 -15.61 3.29 4.65
N LEU A 27 -14.51 3.59 3.96
CA LEU A 27 -13.16 3.53 4.53
C LEU A 27 -12.99 4.54 5.66
N THR A 28 -13.41 5.78 5.47
CA THR A 28 -13.32 6.83 6.50
C THR A 28 -14.20 6.50 7.71
N HIS A 29 -15.40 5.97 7.48
CA HIS A 29 -16.28 5.52 8.56
C HIS A 29 -15.66 4.37 9.35
N VAL A 30 -15.30 3.26 8.70
CA VAL A 30 -14.80 2.06 9.39
C VAL A 30 -13.49 2.36 10.13
N LEU A 31 -12.52 2.99 9.45
CA LEU A 31 -11.23 3.31 10.06
C LEU A 31 -11.34 4.44 11.10
N GLY A 32 -12.38 5.29 11.02
CA GLY A 32 -12.53 6.44 11.92
C GLY A 32 -11.49 7.52 11.66
N VAL A 33 -11.13 7.72 10.40
CA VAL A 33 -10.12 8.70 9.95
C VAL A 33 -10.70 9.56 8.81
N GLY A 34 -10.13 10.74 8.60
CA GLY A 34 -10.47 11.60 7.47
C GLY A 34 -9.57 11.35 6.25
N VAL A 35 -10.04 11.82 5.09
CA VAL A 35 -9.18 11.96 3.90
C VAL A 35 -8.06 12.95 4.20
N ILE A 36 -6.85 12.60 3.78
CA ILE A 36 -5.66 13.45 3.93
C ILE A 36 -5.28 14.18 2.66
N PHE A 37 -5.62 13.62 1.49
CA PHE A 37 -5.31 14.21 0.20
C PHE A 37 -6.22 13.65 -0.89
N GLU A 38 -6.55 14.48 -1.87
CA GLU A 38 -7.18 14.10 -3.15
C GLU A 38 -6.30 14.71 -4.24
N ASP A 39 -5.80 13.89 -5.15
CA ASP A 39 -4.80 14.29 -6.12
C ASP A 39 -5.45 14.57 -7.48
N GLU A 40 -5.60 15.85 -7.81
CA GLU A 40 -6.08 16.27 -9.14
C GLU A 40 -5.14 15.81 -10.27
N ALA A 41 -3.85 15.58 -9.98
CA ALA A 41 -2.89 15.14 -10.98
C ALA A 41 -3.24 13.76 -11.54
N VAL A 42 -4.02 12.92 -10.84
CA VAL A 42 -4.42 11.61 -11.36
C VAL A 42 -5.40 11.67 -12.53
N GLU A 43 -6.02 12.82 -12.77
CA GLU A 43 -6.91 13.04 -13.91
C GLU A 43 -6.20 12.87 -15.26
N GLN A 44 -4.88 13.06 -15.30
CA GLN A 44 -4.08 12.84 -16.51
C GLN A 44 -4.15 11.37 -16.98
N TRP A 45 -4.39 10.43 -16.05
CA TRP A 45 -4.61 9.01 -16.35
C TRP A 45 -6.10 8.65 -16.45
N GLY A 46 -6.98 9.65 -16.46
CA GLY A 46 -8.43 9.47 -16.48
C GLY A 46 -8.98 8.90 -15.17
N LEU A 47 -8.33 9.20 -14.04
CA LEU A 47 -8.70 8.71 -12.72
C LEU A 47 -9.07 9.88 -11.79
N LYS A 48 -9.79 9.57 -10.73
CA LYS A 48 -9.89 10.35 -9.49
C LYS A 48 -9.41 9.48 -8.33
N ASN A 49 -8.85 10.07 -7.28
CA ASN A 49 -8.42 9.32 -6.11
C ASN A 49 -8.77 10.02 -4.79
N PHE A 50 -8.55 9.30 -3.69
CA PHE A 50 -8.37 9.89 -2.37
C PHE A 50 -7.39 9.04 -1.57
N LEU A 51 -6.75 9.66 -0.58
CA LEU A 51 -5.84 9.00 0.35
C LEU A 51 -6.39 9.07 1.78
N VAL A 52 -6.35 7.95 2.50
CA VAL A 52 -6.62 7.88 3.94
C VAL A 52 -5.38 7.42 4.70
N PRO A 53 -5.15 7.95 5.91
CA PRO A 53 -3.95 7.64 6.68
C PRO A 53 -4.13 6.33 7.45
N LEU A 54 -3.06 5.53 7.45
CA LEU A 54 -2.83 4.42 8.38
C LEU A 54 -1.70 4.81 9.35
N GLY A 55 -1.85 6.00 9.94
CA GLY A 55 -0.77 6.67 10.64
C GLY A 55 0.25 7.25 9.66
N GLY A 56 1.49 6.76 9.74
CA GLY A 56 2.59 7.20 8.88
C GLY A 56 2.54 6.71 7.44
N ASP A 57 1.74 5.68 7.17
CA ASP A 57 1.53 5.05 5.86
C ASP A 57 0.11 5.34 5.36
N MET A 58 -0.24 4.90 4.14
CA MET A 58 -1.49 5.31 3.49
C MET A 58 -2.20 4.17 2.75
N ILE A 59 -3.51 4.35 2.59
CA ILE A 59 -4.30 3.66 1.57
C ILE A 59 -4.72 4.71 0.57
N GLU A 60 -4.49 4.42 -0.70
CA GLU A 60 -5.04 5.18 -1.81
C GLU A 60 -6.18 4.37 -2.43
N VAL A 61 -7.24 5.04 -2.83
CA VAL A 61 -8.27 4.44 -3.68
C VAL A 61 -8.38 5.28 -4.93
N VAL A 62 -8.30 4.63 -6.09
CA VAL A 62 -8.51 5.23 -7.40
C VAL A 62 -9.83 4.73 -8.01
N SER A 63 -10.45 5.56 -8.83
CA SER A 63 -11.61 5.19 -9.63
C SER A 63 -11.46 5.77 -11.03
N PRO A 64 -11.76 5.00 -12.10
CA PRO A 64 -11.77 5.53 -13.45
C PRO A 64 -12.89 6.56 -13.63
N ILE A 65 -12.61 7.65 -14.33
CA ILE A 65 -13.58 8.66 -14.79
C ILE A 65 -13.64 8.77 -16.31
N ARG A 66 -12.83 7.97 -17.01
CA ARG A 66 -12.81 7.82 -18.47
C ARG A 66 -12.73 6.34 -18.84
N ASP A 67 -13.26 5.99 -20.00
CA ASP A 67 -13.17 4.64 -20.53
C ASP A 67 -11.73 4.29 -20.94
N GLY A 68 -11.41 2.99 -20.96
CA GLY A 68 -10.12 2.51 -21.46
C GLY A 68 -8.90 2.84 -20.58
N THR A 69 -9.11 3.26 -19.32
CA THR A 69 -8.01 3.44 -18.36
C THR A 69 -7.44 2.09 -17.92
N THR A 70 -6.20 2.09 -17.41
CA THR A 70 -5.58 0.88 -16.86
C THR A 70 -6.34 0.37 -15.63
N ALA A 71 -6.75 1.27 -14.74
CA ALA A 71 -7.57 0.93 -13.59
C ALA A 71 -8.94 0.37 -14.01
N GLY A 72 -9.60 0.98 -15.00
CA GLY A 72 -10.89 0.51 -15.54
C GLY A 72 -10.80 -0.92 -16.11
N ARG A 73 -9.80 -1.20 -16.95
CA ARG A 73 -9.58 -2.56 -17.46
C ARG A 73 -9.30 -3.58 -16.36
N LEU A 74 -8.60 -3.18 -15.30
CA LEU A 74 -8.34 -4.08 -14.16
C LEU A 74 -9.63 -4.37 -13.39
N LEU A 75 -10.42 -3.32 -13.14
CA LEU A 75 -11.71 -3.38 -12.47
C LEU A 75 -12.69 -4.30 -13.23
N GLU A 76 -12.79 -4.16 -14.55
CA GLU A 76 -13.61 -5.05 -15.41
C GLU A 76 -13.14 -6.51 -15.33
N LYS A 77 -11.82 -6.72 -15.27
CA LYS A 77 -11.22 -8.07 -15.29
C LYS A 77 -11.33 -8.79 -13.94
N ARG A 78 -11.24 -8.07 -12.83
CA ARG A 78 -11.02 -8.66 -11.50
C ARG A 78 -12.01 -8.20 -10.42
N GLY A 79 -12.82 -7.19 -10.71
CA GLY A 79 -13.60 -6.47 -9.69
C GLY A 79 -12.74 -5.49 -8.90
N GLU A 80 -13.36 -4.92 -7.86
CA GLU A 80 -12.68 -4.01 -6.92
C GLU A 80 -11.58 -4.75 -6.16
N GLY A 81 -10.49 -4.05 -5.84
CA GLY A 81 -9.38 -4.66 -5.12
C GLY A 81 -8.06 -3.96 -5.29
N GLY A 82 -6.96 -4.70 -5.13
CA GLY A 82 -5.61 -4.14 -5.21
C GLY A 82 -5.21 -3.67 -6.61
N TYR A 83 -4.66 -2.46 -6.67
CA TYR A 83 -4.16 -1.82 -7.88
C TYR A 83 -2.63 -1.71 -7.87
N MET A 84 -2.04 -1.15 -6.80
CA MET A 84 -0.60 -0.94 -6.68
C MET A 84 -0.03 -1.29 -5.31
N ILE A 85 1.23 -1.69 -5.30
CA ILE A 85 2.10 -1.75 -4.12
C ILE A 85 3.16 -0.68 -4.28
N ILE A 86 3.13 0.32 -3.41
CA ILE A 86 3.98 1.50 -3.50
C ILE A 86 4.97 1.47 -2.34
N MET A 87 6.25 1.38 -2.71
CA MET A 87 7.36 1.11 -1.81
C MET A 87 8.33 2.28 -1.82
N GLN A 88 9.07 2.46 -0.73
CA GLN A 88 10.17 3.41 -0.67
C GLN A 88 11.46 2.71 -0.28
N THR A 89 12.55 2.95 -0.99
CA THR A 89 13.91 2.54 -0.62
C THR A 89 14.82 3.75 -0.44
N GLU A 90 16.09 3.52 -0.13
CA GLU A 90 17.08 4.58 0.05
C GLU A 90 17.48 5.26 -1.26
N ASP A 91 17.59 4.49 -2.35
CA ASP A 91 17.98 5.00 -3.67
C ASP A 91 17.27 4.22 -4.80
N ALA A 92 16.08 4.70 -5.19
CA ALA A 92 15.28 4.08 -6.24
C ALA A 92 15.92 4.26 -7.61
N LYS A 93 16.67 5.35 -7.86
CA LYS A 93 17.38 5.57 -9.14
C LYS A 93 18.46 4.50 -9.36
N LYS A 94 19.24 4.18 -8.33
CA LYS A 94 20.23 3.09 -8.37
C LYS A 94 19.57 1.75 -8.60
N ARG A 95 18.45 1.46 -7.91
CA ARG A 95 17.70 0.21 -8.14
C ARG A 95 17.11 0.14 -9.54
N ARG A 96 16.55 1.23 -10.08
CA ARG A 96 16.05 1.31 -11.46
C ARG A 96 17.13 0.98 -12.48
N LYS A 97 18.31 1.61 -12.36
CA LYS A 97 19.46 1.32 -13.25
C LYS A 97 19.81 -0.16 -13.24
N TYR A 98 19.82 -0.79 -12.07
CA TYR A 98 20.02 -2.24 -11.97
C TYR A 98 18.92 -3.05 -12.64
N ILE A 99 17.64 -2.73 -12.40
CA ILE A 99 16.48 -3.39 -13.01
C ILE A 99 16.56 -3.35 -14.54
N GLU A 100 16.85 -2.18 -15.12
CA GLU A 100 16.96 -1.99 -16.57
C GLU A 100 18.15 -2.74 -17.18
N GLN A 101 19.34 -2.61 -16.56
CA GLN A 101 20.55 -3.32 -17.01
C GLN A 101 20.36 -4.83 -17.02
N LYS A 102 19.58 -5.36 -16.07
CA LYS A 102 19.28 -6.79 -15.93
C LYS A 102 18.00 -7.21 -16.64
N LYS A 103 17.26 -6.27 -17.25
CA LYS A 103 15.98 -6.51 -17.93
C LYS A 103 14.96 -7.24 -17.04
N LEU A 104 14.93 -6.89 -15.75
CA LEU A 104 14.12 -7.58 -14.75
C LEU A 104 12.65 -7.12 -14.73
N ALA A 105 12.42 -5.85 -15.04
CA ALA A 105 11.09 -5.26 -15.15
C ALA A 105 11.13 -4.06 -16.12
N LYS A 106 9.96 -3.64 -16.60
CA LYS A 106 9.82 -2.49 -17.52
C LYS A 106 9.32 -1.27 -16.76
N VAL A 107 10.06 -0.18 -16.79
CA VAL A 107 9.60 1.14 -16.31
C VAL A 107 8.50 1.64 -17.25
N ILE A 108 7.41 2.14 -16.68
CA ILE A 108 6.25 2.68 -17.43
C ILE A 108 5.94 4.13 -17.08
N PHE A 109 6.42 4.60 -15.93
CA PHE A 109 6.33 5.99 -15.53
C PHE A 109 7.49 6.29 -14.58
N GLU A 110 8.06 7.48 -14.70
CA GLU A 110 9.07 8.03 -13.82
C GLU A 110 8.77 9.52 -13.66
N HIS A 111 8.84 10.01 -12.42
CA HIS A 111 8.75 11.42 -12.13
C HIS A 111 9.79 11.79 -11.08
N GLU A 112 10.53 12.87 -11.34
CA GLU A 112 11.50 13.42 -10.42
C GLU A 112 10.96 14.72 -9.83
N PHE A 113 10.87 14.77 -8.50
CA PHE A 113 10.65 15.97 -7.71
C PHE A 113 11.99 16.45 -7.15
N ASP A 114 12.01 17.63 -6.52
CA ASP A 114 13.24 18.21 -5.95
C ASP A 114 13.98 17.26 -4.98
N GLU A 115 13.24 16.61 -4.09
CA GLU A 115 13.81 15.72 -3.06
C GLU A 115 13.37 14.25 -3.20
N SER A 116 12.56 13.91 -4.19
CA SER A 116 12.03 12.55 -4.31
C SER A 116 11.90 12.08 -5.75
N VAL A 117 11.81 10.77 -5.93
CA VAL A 117 11.59 10.15 -7.22
C VAL A 117 10.49 9.10 -7.07
N CYS A 118 9.61 9.05 -8.07
CA CYS A 118 8.58 8.04 -8.21
C CYS A 118 8.86 7.21 -9.46
N ILE A 119 8.83 5.88 -9.35
CA ILE A 119 9.13 4.97 -10.47
C ILE A 119 8.16 3.79 -10.49
N GLN A 120 7.32 3.72 -11.53
CA GLN A 120 6.33 2.65 -11.69
C GLN A 120 6.79 1.60 -12.70
N TYR A 121 6.48 0.34 -12.40
CA TYR A 121 6.88 -0.80 -13.21
C TYR A 121 5.67 -1.55 -13.76
N HIS A 122 5.75 -1.96 -15.02
CA HIS A 122 4.72 -2.78 -15.65
C HIS A 122 4.58 -4.13 -14.90
N PRO A 123 3.38 -4.57 -14.51
CA PRO A 123 3.18 -5.78 -13.70
C PRO A 123 3.51 -7.09 -14.45
N LYS A 124 3.52 -7.07 -15.79
CA LYS A 124 3.84 -8.25 -16.62
C LYS A 124 5.19 -8.86 -16.24
N GLY A 125 5.18 -10.14 -15.89
CA GLY A 125 6.37 -10.90 -15.51
C GLY A 125 6.71 -10.82 -14.02
N ILE A 126 6.00 -9.98 -13.25
CA ILE A 126 6.15 -9.83 -11.82
C ILE A 126 5.04 -10.62 -11.13
N LYS A 127 5.42 -11.59 -10.30
CA LYS A 127 4.48 -12.43 -9.55
C LYS A 127 3.69 -11.61 -8.54
N GLY A 128 2.42 -11.95 -8.37
CA GLY A 128 1.51 -11.29 -7.42
C GLY A 128 0.43 -10.42 -8.07
N GLY A 129 0.47 -10.24 -9.39
CA GLY A 129 -0.62 -9.65 -10.16
C GLY A 129 -0.91 -8.18 -9.85
N ILE A 130 0.02 -7.46 -9.22
CA ILE A 130 -0.18 -6.06 -8.79
C ILE A 130 0.93 -5.18 -9.35
N MET A 131 0.63 -3.91 -9.64
CA MET A 131 1.61 -2.97 -10.19
C MET A 131 2.56 -2.45 -9.10
N PRO A 132 3.88 -2.64 -9.23
CA PRO A 132 4.83 -2.12 -8.25
C PRO A 132 5.27 -0.70 -8.58
N GLU A 133 5.46 0.09 -7.54
CA GLU A 133 6.12 1.40 -7.58
C GLU A 133 7.23 1.42 -6.53
N LEU A 134 8.41 1.95 -6.90
CA LEU A 134 9.57 2.06 -6.01
C LEU A 134 10.11 3.48 -6.03
N ASP A 135 9.99 4.13 -4.88
CA ASP A 135 10.35 5.52 -4.68
C ASP A 135 11.59 5.66 -3.81
N SER A 136 12.17 6.85 -3.81
CA SER A 136 13.10 7.26 -2.76
C SER A 136 12.95 8.75 -2.48
N HIS A 137 13.19 9.13 -1.23
CA HIS A 137 13.23 10.52 -0.78
C HIS A 137 14.63 10.79 -0.21
N ALA A 138 15.28 11.83 -0.71
CA ALA A 138 16.61 12.23 -0.28
C ALA A 138 16.61 12.73 1.18
N PRO A 139 17.63 12.40 1.98
CA PRO A 139 17.82 13.02 3.28
C PRO A 139 17.87 14.55 3.18
N GLY A 140 17.14 15.22 4.07
CA GLY A 140 17.13 16.67 4.20
C GLY A 140 17.45 17.12 5.62
N PRO A 141 17.73 18.41 5.85
CA PRO A 141 18.05 18.94 7.19
C PRO A 141 16.91 18.72 8.20
N ASN A 142 15.66 18.71 7.74
CA ASN A 142 14.47 18.51 8.58
C ASN A 142 14.04 17.04 8.67
N ASN A 143 14.59 16.18 7.81
CA ASN A 143 14.28 14.75 7.78
C ASN A 143 15.51 13.97 7.27
N PRO A 144 16.50 13.73 8.14
CA PRO A 144 17.77 13.11 7.73
C PRO A 144 17.63 11.62 7.39
N THR A 145 16.52 10.99 7.78
CA THR A 145 16.28 9.54 7.61
C THR A 145 14.86 9.27 7.08
N PRO A 146 14.47 9.76 5.88
CA PRO A 146 13.09 9.70 5.41
C PRO A 146 12.47 8.30 5.36
N LEU A 147 13.29 7.28 5.12
CA LEU A 147 12.83 5.89 5.09
C LEU A 147 12.45 5.36 6.48
N GLN A 148 13.12 5.81 7.52
CA GLN A 148 12.94 5.39 8.90
C GLN A 148 11.93 6.28 9.64
N THR A 149 11.78 7.54 9.21
CA THR A 149 10.82 8.48 9.78
C THR A 149 9.39 8.02 9.51
N ARG A 150 8.64 7.70 10.58
CA ARG A 150 7.24 7.27 10.47
C ARG A 150 6.35 8.34 9.82
N PHE A 151 6.55 9.60 10.17
CA PHE A 151 5.77 10.73 9.66
C PHE A 151 6.67 11.62 8.81
N SER A 152 6.77 11.28 7.53
CA SER A 152 7.65 11.94 6.55
C SER A 152 6.82 12.84 5.61
N PRO A 153 7.39 13.90 5.01
CA PRO A 153 6.77 14.55 3.86
C PRO A 153 6.64 13.54 2.72
N TRP A 154 5.41 13.12 2.42
CA TRP A 154 5.13 12.18 1.34
C TRP A 154 4.75 12.96 0.09
N HIS A 155 5.55 12.83 -0.97
CA HIS A 155 5.28 13.48 -2.25
C HIS A 155 3.91 13.07 -2.84
N ALA A 156 3.43 11.87 -2.55
CA ALA A 156 2.09 11.41 -2.93
C ALA A 156 0.93 12.20 -2.31
N CYS A 157 1.17 12.97 -1.25
CA CYS A 157 0.19 13.88 -0.64
C CYS A 157 0.39 15.34 -1.07
N GLY A 158 1.16 15.57 -2.14
CA GLY A 158 1.52 16.90 -2.61
C GLY A 158 2.49 17.64 -1.70
N THR A 159 2.70 18.93 -2.00
CA THR A 159 3.70 19.78 -1.35
C THR A 159 3.20 20.42 -0.04
N GLN A 160 1.89 20.39 0.22
CA GLN A 160 1.28 21.04 1.39
C GLN A 160 1.33 20.16 2.64
N VAL A 161 2.54 19.89 3.14
CA VAL A 161 2.79 18.99 4.29
C VAL A 161 1.94 19.35 5.52
N ASP A 162 1.83 20.65 5.81
CA ASP A 162 1.08 21.15 6.98
C ASP A 162 -0.43 20.85 6.91
N SER A 163 -0.96 20.57 5.72
CA SER A 163 -2.38 20.26 5.52
C SER A 163 -2.74 18.81 5.88
N TYR A 164 -1.85 17.85 5.61
CA TYR A 164 -2.11 16.42 5.81
C TYR A 164 -1.41 15.83 7.03
N MET A 165 -0.24 16.36 7.42
CA MET A 165 0.58 15.81 8.48
C MET A 165 -0.15 15.73 9.84
N PRO A 166 -0.94 16.74 10.27
CA PRO A 166 -1.70 16.64 11.52
C PRO A 166 -2.71 15.50 11.50
N ARG A 167 -3.42 15.30 10.39
CA ARG A 167 -4.41 14.22 10.21
C ARG A 167 -3.74 12.84 10.19
N MET A 168 -2.58 12.71 9.56
CA MET A 168 -1.77 11.48 9.63
C MET A 168 -1.39 11.14 11.08
N LYS A 169 -0.93 12.14 11.85
CA LYS A 169 -0.56 11.95 13.26
C LYS A 169 -1.77 11.57 14.14
N GLN A 170 -2.95 12.12 13.88
CA GLN A 170 -4.20 11.73 14.56
C GLN A 170 -4.54 10.25 14.32
N ALA A 171 -4.28 9.75 13.11
CA ALA A 171 -4.40 8.32 12.78
C ALA A 171 -3.23 7.47 13.28
N GLY A 172 -2.32 8.00 14.10
CA GLY A 172 -1.11 7.32 14.58
C GLY A 172 -1.35 6.11 15.51
N HIS A 173 -2.61 5.78 15.79
CA HIS A 173 -3.01 4.52 16.43
C HIS A 173 -3.12 3.36 15.42
N LEU A 174 -3.10 3.64 14.11
CA LEU A 174 -3.07 2.65 13.04
C LEU A 174 -1.63 2.42 12.56
N ASN A 175 -1.35 1.21 12.10
CA ASN A 175 -0.12 0.82 11.42
C ASN A 175 -0.44 -0.17 10.29
N LEU A 176 0.25 -0.05 9.17
CA LEU A 176 0.23 -1.09 8.14
C LEU A 176 1.17 -2.24 8.55
N GLU A 177 0.62 -3.40 8.88
CA GLU A 177 1.39 -4.57 9.35
C GLU A 177 1.72 -5.53 8.21
N GLY A 178 0.85 -5.62 7.20
CA GLY A 178 1.16 -6.43 6.03
C GLY A 178 0.03 -6.65 5.04
N CYS A 179 0.35 -7.38 3.98
CA CYS A 179 -0.62 -7.80 2.98
C CYS A 179 -0.27 -9.17 2.37
N LEU A 180 -1.26 -9.79 1.72
CA LEU A 180 -1.09 -11.04 0.99
C LEU A 180 -1.49 -10.86 -0.48
N LEU A 181 -0.63 -11.34 -1.38
CA LEU A 181 -0.89 -11.40 -2.81
C LEU A 181 -1.13 -12.84 -3.25
N ARG A 182 -2.20 -13.09 -4.01
CA ARG A 182 -2.43 -14.37 -4.68
C ARG A 182 -1.72 -14.39 -6.02
N LEU A 183 -1.07 -15.51 -6.33
CA LEU A 183 -0.51 -15.75 -7.65
C LEU A 183 -1.59 -16.13 -8.68
N GLN A 184 -1.26 -16.03 -9.97
CA GLN A 184 -2.17 -16.46 -11.04
C GLN A 184 -2.57 -17.94 -10.91
N PRO A 185 -3.79 -18.32 -11.34
CA PRO A 185 -4.22 -19.71 -11.35
C PRO A 185 -3.17 -20.65 -11.95
N GLY A 186 -2.87 -21.75 -11.25
CA GLY A 186 -1.84 -22.72 -11.63
C GLY A 186 -0.43 -22.42 -11.09
N ASP A 187 -0.16 -21.20 -10.60
CA ASP A 187 1.13 -20.86 -10.01
C ASP A 187 1.16 -21.16 -8.50
N VAL A 188 1.90 -22.20 -8.12
CA VAL A 188 2.07 -22.62 -6.72
C VAL A 188 3.35 -22.07 -6.08
N GLY A 189 4.17 -21.34 -6.85
CA GLY A 189 5.53 -20.89 -6.50
C GLY A 189 5.57 -19.65 -5.61
N HIS A 190 4.79 -19.61 -4.54
CA HIS A 190 4.70 -18.48 -3.60
C HIS A 190 6.05 -18.11 -2.93
N GLU A 191 6.92 -19.08 -2.63
CA GLU A 191 8.29 -18.77 -2.17
C GLU A 191 9.19 -18.19 -3.27
N ALA A 192 9.01 -18.64 -4.52
CA ALA A 192 9.73 -18.10 -5.66
C ALA A 192 9.28 -16.67 -5.98
N ALA A 193 8.03 -16.33 -5.70
CA ALA A 193 7.51 -14.98 -5.85
C ALA A 193 8.22 -13.98 -4.92
N SER A 194 8.41 -14.33 -3.64
CA SER A 194 9.16 -13.45 -2.74
C SER A 194 10.62 -13.32 -3.17
N ARG A 195 11.29 -14.41 -3.61
CA ARG A 195 12.65 -14.35 -4.17
C ARG A 195 12.73 -13.41 -5.39
N GLN A 196 11.75 -13.48 -6.28
CA GLN A 196 11.68 -12.59 -7.43
C GLN A 196 11.56 -11.12 -7.00
N TRP A 197 10.69 -10.80 -6.04
CA TRP A 197 10.56 -9.42 -5.54
C TRP A 197 11.84 -8.92 -4.84
N GLU A 198 12.55 -9.78 -4.10
CA GLU A 198 13.86 -9.45 -3.53
C GLU A 198 14.89 -9.17 -4.64
N GLU A 199 14.93 -9.97 -5.69
CA GLU A 199 15.84 -9.77 -6.82
C GLU A 199 15.55 -8.47 -7.58
N ILE A 200 14.28 -8.21 -7.91
CA ILE A 200 13.88 -7.05 -8.71
C ILE A 200 14.01 -5.77 -7.87
N PHE A 201 13.37 -5.71 -6.70
CA PHE A 201 13.19 -4.48 -5.94
C PHE A 201 14.16 -4.33 -4.77
N GLY A 202 14.88 -5.39 -4.40
CA GLY A 202 15.81 -5.35 -3.28
C GLY A 202 15.14 -5.37 -1.91
N VAL A 203 13.87 -5.75 -1.82
CA VAL A 203 13.21 -5.91 -0.52
C VAL A 203 13.71 -7.19 0.13
N GLY A 204 14.40 -7.06 1.26
CA GLY A 204 14.94 -8.22 1.98
C GLY A 204 13.84 -9.20 2.40
N ARG A 205 14.19 -10.48 2.51
CA ARG A 205 13.27 -11.52 2.97
C ARG A 205 13.53 -12.00 4.38
N SER A 206 12.45 -12.36 5.07
CA SER A 206 12.50 -13.22 6.25
C SER A 206 11.67 -14.47 5.95
N ARG A 207 12.35 -15.61 5.83
CA ARG A 207 11.76 -16.87 5.32
C ARG A 207 11.09 -16.65 3.94
N ASN A 208 9.78 -16.80 3.87
CA ASN A 208 8.96 -16.68 2.67
C ASN A 208 8.27 -15.32 2.52
N LEU A 209 8.48 -14.38 3.45
CA LEU A 209 7.89 -13.04 3.42
C LEU A 209 8.91 -11.99 2.98
N LEU A 210 8.45 -11.00 2.22
CA LEU A 210 9.17 -9.74 2.08
C LEU A 210 9.10 -8.98 3.41
N ALA A 211 10.26 -8.59 3.91
CA ALA A 211 10.45 -7.92 5.20
C ALA A 211 10.69 -6.42 4.97
N PHE A 212 9.61 -5.67 4.81
CA PHE A 212 9.66 -4.22 4.84
C PHE A 212 10.03 -3.71 6.24
N THR A 213 10.45 -2.45 6.33
CA THR A 213 10.79 -1.80 7.61
C THR A 213 9.57 -1.68 8.53
N ASN A 214 8.38 -1.50 7.98
CA ASN A 214 7.12 -1.33 8.70
C ASN A 214 6.17 -2.53 8.61
N ALA A 215 6.29 -3.37 7.57
CA ALA A 215 5.26 -4.36 7.24
C ALA A 215 5.85 -5.68 6.71
N ARG A 216 4.98 -6.67 6.48
CA ARG A 216 5.31 -7.91 5.76
C ARG A 216 4.41 -8.08 4.54
N LEU A 217 4.99 -8.55 3.44
CA LEU A 217 4.19 -8.98 2.28
C LEU A 217 4.45 -10.46 2.02
N GLY A 218 3.38 -11.23 1.96
CA GLY A 218 3.39 -12.65 1.64
C GLY A 218 2.72 -12.96 0.31
N PHE A 219 3.06 -14.11 -0.24
CA PHE A 219 2.39 -14.66 -1.42
C PHE A 219 1.65 -15.93 -1.04
N ILE A 220 0.48 -16.14 -1.64
CA ILE A 220 -0.26 -17.40 -1.55
C ILE A 220 -0.42 -18.01 -2.94
N ARG A 221 -0.59 -19.34 -2.97
CA ARG A 221 -0.75 -20.09 -4.22
C ARG A 221 -1.95 -19.59 -5.02
N GLY A 222 -1.81 -19.61 -6.34
CA GLY A 222 -2.92 -19.42 -7.25
C GLY A 222 -3.98 -20.50 -7.09
N ALA A 223 -5.22 -20.12 -7.34
CA ALA A 223 -6.38 -21.01 -7.21
C ALA A 223 -7.27 -20.84 -8.43
N GLN A 224 -7.79 -21.95 -8.97
CA GLN A 224 -8.70 -21.91 -10.10
C GLN A 224 -9.97 -21.13 -9.73
N GLY A 225 -10.45 -20.30 -10.67
CA GLY A 225 -11.62 -19.45 -10.47
C GLY A 225 -11.40 -18.21 -9.59
N LEU A 226 -10.20 -18.00 -9.04
CA LEU A 226 -9.88 -16.80 -8.26
C LEU A 226 -8.83 -15.93 -8.98
N PRO A 227 -8.99 -14.60 -9.01
CA PRO A 227 -8.01 -13.71 -9.63
C PRO A 227 -6.72 -13.65 -8.80
N GLU A 228 -5.58 -13.45 -9.48
CA GLU A 228 -4.37 -12.98 -8.82
C GLU A 228 -4.50 -11.52 -8.37
N GLY A 229 -3.68 -11.11 -7.41
CA GLY A 229 -3.70 -9.75 -6.86
C GLY A 229 -3.81 -9.75 -5.34
N LEU A 230 -4.13 -8.58 -4.79
CA LEU A 230 -4.28 -8.37 -3.36
C LEU A 230 -5.46 -9.17 -2.80
N VAL A 231 -5.20 -9.95 -1.76
CA VAL A 231 -6.20 -10.77 -1.07
C VAL A 231 -6.61 -10.13 0.24
N SER A 232 -5.63 -9.59 0.96
CA SER A 232 -5.87 -9.02 2.27
C SER A 232 -4.83 -7.99 2.66
N VAL A 233 -5.26 -7.07 3.51
CA VAL A 233 -4.39 -6.14 4.25
C VAL A 233 -4.60 -6.37 5.74
N THR A 234 -3.54 -6.19 6.52
CA THR A 234 -3.54 -6.31 7.98
C THR A 234 -3.13 -4.98 8.58
N ILE A 235 -3.99 -4.44 9.44
CA ILE A 235 -3.82 -3.16 10.11
C ILE A 235 -3.63 -3.41 11.61
N GLY A 236 -2.50 -2.97 12.13
CA GLY A 236 -2.25 -2.89 13.56
C GLY A 236 -3.03 -1.73 14.16
N VAL A 237 -3.71 -1.98 15.28
CA VAL A 237 -4.52 -0.99 15.99
C VAL A 237 -4.05 -0.90 17.42
N ARG A 238 -3.50 0.25 17.80
CA ARG A 238 -3.10 0.53 19.18
C ARG A 238 -4.30 0.87 20.04
N GLY A 239 -4.46 0.12 21.13
CA GLY A 239 -5.53 0.31 22.10
C GLY A 239 -6.77 -0.49 21.80
N LYS A 240 -7.31 -1.17 22.83
CA LYS A 240 -8.47 -2.06 22.68
C LYS A 240 -9.72 -1.26 22.33
N GLY A 241 -9.88 -0.08 22.90
CA GLY A 241 -11.00 0.81 22.59
C GLY A 241 -11.06 1.21 21.11
N ASN A 242 -9.90 1.51 20.51
CA ASN A 242 -9.82 1.85 19.08
C ASN A 242 -10.19 0.65 18.20
N LEU A 243 -9.68 -0.54 18.54
CA LEU A 243 -10.00 -1.77 17.81
C LEU A 243 -11.50 -2.09 17.89
N ASP A 244 -12.06 -2.07 19.10
CA ASP A 244 -13.48 -2.33 19.32
C ASP A 244 -14.35 -1.33 18.55
N ALA A 245 -13.95 -0.05 18.51
CA ALA A 245 -14.66 0.99 17.77
C ALA A 245 -14.63 0.76 16.25
N ILE A 246 -13.49 0.36 15.68
CA ILE A 246 -13.37 0.00 14.25
C ILE A 246 -14.30 -1.19 13.94
N LEU A 247 -14.25 -2.25 14.76
CA LEU A 247 -15.08 -3.44 14.55
C LEU A 247 -16.58 -3.15 14.72
N ALA A 248 -16.95 -2.26 15.64
CA ALA A 248 -18.34 -1.83 15.80
C ALA A 248 -18.84 -1.06 14.56
N ARG A 249 -18.05 -0.11 14.03
CA ARG A 249 -18.39 0.61 12.80
C ARG A 249 -18.48 -0.32 11.59
N ALA A 250 -17.57 -1.28 11.47
CA ALA A 250 -17.64 -2.31 10.43
C ALA A 250 -18.92 -3.17 10.51
N ARG A 251 -19.34 -3.57 11.72
CA ARG A 251 -20.60 -4.31 11.92
C ARG A 251 -21.81 -3.46 11.53
N ASN A 252 -21.83 -2.19 11.94
CA ASN A 252 -22.92 -1.27 11.62
C ASN A 252 -23.03 -1.01 10.12
N ALA A 253 -21.89 -0.98 9.41
CA ALA A 253 -21.84 -0.86 7.96
C ALA A 253 -22.14 -2.18 7.22
N GLY A 254 -22.37 -3.30 7.93
CA GLY A 254 -22.74 -4.58 7.30
C GLY A 254 -21.61 -5.28 6.55
N VAL A 255 -20.36 -4.90 6.79
CA VAL A 255 -19.19 -5.37 6.03
C VAL A 255 -18.34 -6.43 6.76
N CYS A 256 -18.82 -6.95 7.88
CA CYS A 256 -18.10 -8.01 8.60
C CYS A 256 -18.27 -9.38 7.92
N GLY A 257 -17.13 -10.02 7.63
CA GLY A 257 -17.05 -11.43 7.27
C GLY A 257 -16.64 -12.31 8.46
N ASN A 258 -16.22 -13.55 8.18
CA ASN A 258 -15.74 -14.48 9.20
C ASN A 258 -14.31 -14.13 9.67
N GLY A 259 -14.20 -13.21 10.63
CA GLY A 259 -12.93 -12.78 11.21
C GLY A 259 -12.18 -11.69 10.42
N TRP A 260 -12.86 -11.04 9.48
CA TRP A 260 -12.32 -9.96 8.65
C TRP A 260 -13.42 -8.95 8.30
N VAL A 261 -13.03 -7.81 7.73
CA VAL A 261 -13.93 -6.76 7.23
C VAL A 261 -13.73 -6.60 5.72
N ASP A 262 -14.82 -6.56 4.95
CA ASP A 262 -14.79 -6.31 3.51
C ASP A 262 -14.76 -4.81 3.24
N MET A 263 -13.70 -4.32 2.60
CA MET A 263 -13.72 -2.96 2.07
C MET A 263 -13.01 -2.98 0.72
N CYS A 264 -13.71 -2.51 -0.32
CA CYS A 264 -13.22 -2.44 -1.70
C CYS A 264 -12.76 -3.81 -2.24
N GLY A 265 -13.52 -4.88 -1.97
CA GLY A 265 -13.24 -6.23 -2.46
C GLY A 265 -12.00 -6.91 -1.83
N VAL A 266 -11.45 -6.34 -0.76
CA VAL A 266 -10.26 -6.84 -0.05
C VAL A 266 -10.64 -7.25 1.36
N LYS A 267 -10.00 -8.30 1.88
CA LYS A 267 -10.15 -8.68 3.30
C LYS A 267 -9.25 -7.82 4.18
N TRP A 268 -9.85 -7.10 5.12
CA TRP A 268 -9.13 -6.33 6.13
C TRP A 268 -9.12 -7.06 7.45
N TYR A 269 -7.91 -7.28 7.98
CA TYR A 269 -7.70 -7.80 9.32
C TYR A 269 -7.23 -6.67 10.22
N PHE A 270 -7.79 -6.61 11.43
CA PHE A 270 -7.38 -5.66 12.45
C PHE A 270 -6.81 -6.41 13.64
N THR A 271 -5.59 -6.08 14.02
CA THR A 271 -4.87 -6.76 15.12
C THR A 271 -4.55 -5.76 16.21
N LEU A 272 -4.82 -6.10 17.48
CA LEU A 272 -4.44 -5.27 18.62
C LEU A 272 -2.91 -5.20 18.71
N THR A 273 -2.35 -3.99 18.76
CA THR A 273 -0.91 -3.75 18.89
C THR A 273 -0.62 -2.86 20.09
N GLY A 274 0.11 -3.35 21.10
CA GLY A 274 0.41 -2.59 22.33
C GLY A 274 -0.79 -2.48 23.28
N HIS A 275 -0.53 -2.37 24.58
CA HIS A 275 -1.56 -2.15 25.60
C HIS A 275 -1.92 -0.67 25.66
N ASP A 276 -3.20 -0.36 25.92
CA ASP A 276 -3.57 0.97 26.41
C ASP A 276 -2.79 1.18 27.71
N GLU A 277 -1.97 2.22 27.80
CA GLU A 277 -1.50 2.69 29.10
C GLU A 277 -2.77 3.09 29.86
N ALA A 278 -3.27 2.18 30.68
CA ALA A 278 -4.25 2.50 31.69
C ALA A 278 -3.62 3.60 32.54
N ARG A 279 -4.18 4.80 32.47
CA ARG A 279 -4.04 5.80 33.53
C ARG A 279 -4.59 5.19 34.80
N GLU A 280 -3.79 4.39 35.49
CA GLU A 280 -3.94 4.21 36.93
C GLU A 280 -3.51 5.53 37.57
N LYS A 281 -4.52 6.38 37.77
CA LYS A 281 -4.43 7.41 38.81
C LYS A 281 -4.35 6.67 40.14
N LEU A 282 -3.19 6.76 40.78
CA LEU A 282 -3.07 6.73 42.24
C LEU A 282 -3.04 8.19 42.73
#